data_AF-Q0QW23-F1
#
_entry.id   AF-Q0QW23-F1
#
_cell.length_a   1.000
_cell.length_b   1.000
_cell.length_c   1.000
_cell.angle_alpha   90.00
_cell.angle_beta   90.00
_cell.angle_gamma   90.00
#
_symmetry.space_group_name_H-M   'P 1'
#
loop_
_entity.id
_entity.type
_entity.pdbx_description
1 polymer ?
#
loop_
_entity_poly.entity_id
_entity_poly.type
_entity_poly.pdbx_seq_one_letter_code
_entity_poly.pdbx_strand_id
1 'polypeptide(L)' 'RGQRKGAGSVFRAHVKHRKGAARLRAVDFAERHGYIKGIVKDIIHDPGRGAPLA' A
#
# COMPACT_ATOMS: atom_id res chain seq x y z
N ARG A 1 8.35 -26.41 -10.58
CA ARG A 1 8.80 -24.98 -10.53
C ARG A 1 8.13 -24.16 -9.42
N GLY A 2 6.80 -24.21 -9.26
CA GLY A 2 6.07 -23.40 -8.27
C GLY A 2 6.46 -23.66 -6.80
N GLN A 3 6.61 -24.93 -6.42
CA GLN A 3 6.96 -25.35 -5.04
C GLN A 3 8.22 -24.65 -4.49
N ARG A 4 9.23 -24.38 -5.33
CA ARG A 4 10.48 -23.71 -4.90
C ARG A 4 10.32 -22.23 -4.57
N LYS A 5 9.21 -21.59 -4.99
CA LYS A 5 8.98 -20.16 -4.73
C LYS A 5 8.62 -19.88 -3.26
N GLY A 6 8.04 -20.83 -2.55
CA GLY A 6 7.64 -20.68 -1.15
C GLY A 6 8.82 -20.49 -0.17
N ALA A 7 10.00 -21.00 -0.53
CA ALA A 7 11.22 -20.81 0.26
C ALA A 7 11.70 -19.34 0.31
N GLY A 8 11.16 -18.48 -0.55
CA GLY A 8 11.43 -17.04 -0.50
C GLY A 8 12.91 -16.68 -0.69
N SER A 9 13.64 -17.40 -1.54
CA SER A 9 15.02 -17.08 -1.91
C SER A 9 15.04 -15.95 -2.95
N VAL A 10 15.35 -16.26 -4.21
CA VAL A 10 15.38 -15.30 -5.32
C VAL A 10 13.99 -14.80 -5.75
N PHE A 11 12.92 -15.37 -5.18
CA PHE A 11 11.53 -15.09 -5.57
C PHE A 11 10.82 -14.08 -4.66
N ARG A 12 11.55 -13.41 -3.75
CA ARG A 12 10.99 -12.33 -2.94
C ARG A 12 10.55 -11.17 -3.84
N ALA A 13 9.52 -10.43 -3.39
CA ALA A 13 9.10 -9.23 -4.09
C ALA A 13 10.19 -8.15 -4.02
N HIS A 14 10.46 -7.49 -5.15
CA HIS A 14 11.34 -6.33 -5.20
C HIS A 14 10.58 -5.09 -4.69
N VAL A 15 10.85 -4.68 -3.46
CA VAL A 15 10.11 -3.60 -2.77
C VAL A 15 10.96 -2.35 -2.47
N LYS A 16 12.25 -2.32 -2.84
CA LYS A 16 13.20 -1.23 -2.51
C LYS A 16 12.67 0.18 -2.85
N HIS A 17 12.02 0.33 -4.00
CA HIS A 17 11.52 1.62 -4.49
C HIS A 17 10.04 1.84 -4.24
N ARG A 18 9.37 0.90 -3.56
CA ARG A 18 7.96 1.07 -3.20
C ARG A 18 7.82 2.18 -2.16
N LYS A 19 6.80 3.02 -2.32
CA LYS A 19 6.53 4.19 -1.48
C LYS A 19 5.92 3.82 -0.13
N GLY A 20 5.24 2.68 -0.05
CA GLY A 20 4.65 2.17 1.18
C GLY A 20 3.47 1.28 0.89
N ALA A 21 2.87 0.71 1.95
CA ALA A 21 1.62 -0.02 1.80
C ALA A 21 0.46 0.98 1.64
N ALA A 22 -0.26 0.90 0.52
CA ALA A 22 -1.51 1.63 0.34
C ALA A 22 -2.58 1.08 1.28
N ARG A 23 -2.99 1.86 2.28
CA ARG A 23 -3.96 1.45 3.30
C ARG A 23 -4.92 2.58 3.60
N LEU A 24 -6.16 2.21 3.93
CA LEU A 24 -7.11 3.14 4.55
C LEU A 24 -6.62 3.49 5.96
N ARG A 25 -7.09 4.63 6.49
CA ARG A 25 -6.87 4.99 7.89
C ARG A 25 -7.49 3.94 8.80
N ALA A 26 -6.94 3.81 10.00
CA ALA A 26 -7.54 2.96 11.02
C ALA A 26 -8.92 3.52 11.41
N VAL A 27 -9.91 2.64 11.47
CA VAL A 27 -11.26 3.00 11.91
C VAL A 27 -11.22 3.33 13.39
N ASP A 28 -11.49 4.59 13.74
CA ASP A 28 -11.59 5.08 15.11
C ASP A 28 -12.99 5.63 15.42
N PHE A 29 -13.17 6.19 16.62
CA PHE A 29 -14.46 6.71 17.08
C PHE A 29 -15.03 7.78 16.13
N ALA A 30 -14.17 8.64 15.56
CA ALA A 30 -14.58 9.77 14.74
C ALA A 30 -15.17 9.31 13.38
N GLU A 31 -14.64 8.24 12.79
CA GLU A 31 -15.22 7.65 11.57
C GLU A 31 -16.48 6.82 11.84
N ARG A 32 -16.65 6.29 13.06
CA ARG A 32 -17.83 5.49 13.43
C ARG A 32 -19.06 6.33 13.79
N HIS A 33 -18.85 7.51 14.37
CA HIS A 33 -19.93 8.35 14.90
C HIS A 33 -20.00 9.72 14.22
N GLY A 34 -19.16 9.98 13.23
CA GLY A 34 -19.07 11.25 12.53
C GLY A 34 -18.38 11.13 11.19
N TYR A 35 -17.69 12.19 10.78
CA TYR A 35 -16.92 12.24 9.54
C TYR A 35 -15.61 12.96 9.76
N ILE A 36 -14.63 12.68 8.91
CA ILE A 36 -13.32 13.33 8.91
C ILE A 36 -13.06 13.91 7.53
N LYS A 37 -12.65 15.18 7.48
CA LYS A 37 -12.28 15.86 6.24
C LYS A 37 -10.77 15.92 6.11
N GLY A 38 -10.21 15.09 5.23
CA GLY A 38 -8.81 15.16 4.81
C GLY A 38 -8.62 16.04 3.57
N ILE A 39 -7.35 16.35 3.25
CA ILE A 39 -6.95 17.04 2.02
C ILE A 39 -5.91 16.16 1.32
N VAL A 40 -6.11 15.89 0.03
CA VAL A 40 -5.11 15.23 -0.82
C VAL A 40 -4.04 16.26 -1.17
N LYS A 41 -2.78 15.96 -0.84
CA LYS A 41 -1.66 16.88 -1.09
C LYS A 41 -1.01 16.63 -2.45
N ASP A 42 -0.74 15.37 -2.77
CA ASP A 42 -0.05 14.96 -3.99
C ASP A 42 -0.61 13.65 -4.53
N ILE A 43 -0.40 13.38 -5.81
CA ILE A 43 -0.69 12.09 -6.45
C ILE A 43 0.63 11.53 -6.99
N ILE A 44 1.06 10.38 -6.50
CA ILE A 44 2.40 9.83 -6.78
C ILE A 44 2.34 8.43 -7.42
N HIS A 45 3.37 8.12 -8.22
CA HIS A 45 3.60 6.78 -8.74
C HIS A 45 4.34 5.89 -7.73
N ASP A 46 3.89 4.63 -7.62
CA ASP A 46 4.51 3.58 -6.80
C ASP A 46 5.01 2.41 -7.67
N PRO A 47 6.34 2.20 -7.81
CA PRO A 47 6.89 1.14 -8.64
C PRO A 47 6.41 -0.27 -8.26
N GLY A 48 5.92 -1.01 -9.26
CA GLY A 48 5.31 -2.33 -9.03
C GLY A 48 3.83 -2.27 -8.67
N ARG A 49 3.20 -1.09 -8.78
CA ARG A 49 1.76 -0.85 -8.69
C ARG A 49 1.28 -0.12 -9.95
N GLY A 50 0.20 -0.62 -10.57
CA GLY A 50 -0.39 0.01 -11.76
C GLY A 50 -1.24 1.26 -11.44
N ALA A 51 -1.80 1.34 -10.23
CA ALA A 51 -2.62 2.46 -9.78
C ALA A 51 -1.79 3.47 -8.95
N PRO A 52 -2.00 4.78 -9.12
CA PRO A 52 -1.32 5.82 -8.36
C PRO A 52 -1.71 5.82 -6.87
N LEU A 53 -0.92 6.48 -6.03
CA LEU A 53 -1.20 6.75 -4.62
C LEU A 53 -1.55 8.23 -4.43
N ALA A 54 -2.33 8.52 -3.38
CA ALA A 54 -2.78 9.84 -2.97
C ALA A 54 -2.63 10.01 -1.45
#